data_AF-A0AAP2HBL4-F1
#
_entry.id   AF-A0AAP2HBL4-F1
#
_cell.length_a   1.000
_cell.length_b   1.000
_cell.length_c   1.000
_cell.angle_alpha   90.00
_cell.angle_beta   90.00
_cell.angle_gamma   90.00
#
_symmetry.space_group_name_H-M   'P 1'
#
loop_
_entity.id
_entity.type
_entity.pdbx_description
1 polymer ?
#
loop_
_entity_poly.entity_id
_entity_poly.type
_entity_poly.pdbx_seq_one_letter_code
_entity_poly.pdbx_strand_id
1 'polypeptide(L)'
;MGGIEPVRIDGQQYFFGYSFRMDQVLTPLFADAESAAAYATTHLAQLDGRKDKAFWLAQARETLDDPQLSDRDGTVLDLSGFRRDLASLRSDPRTLRALPGVDAPAYLIYLLEMNCKWPDEPQPARVTAAARRLGLDMDDTSGWLEYATYYLTGREAIPRRASFNDAASVYLWYLDTLLVHQRYDWSKELGLRS
;
A
#
# COMPACT_ATOMS: atom_id res chain seq x y z
N MET A 1 17.07 -3.96 -11.24
CA MET A 1 16.42 -5.14 -11.82
C MET A 1 14.96 -4.95 -11.59
N GLY A 2 14.20 -4.72 -12.66
CA GLY A 2 12.76 -4.53 -12.57
C GLY A 2 12.02 -5.67 -13.24
N GLY A 3 10.99 -6.24 -12.64
CA GLY A 3 10.06 -7.17 -13.28
C GLY A 3 8.70 -6.52 -13.48
N ILE A 4 7.86 -7.05 -14.37
CA ILE A 4 6.41 -6.79 -14.37
C ILE A 4 5.74 -7.84 -13.50
N GLU A 5 4.97 -7.36 -12.53
CA GLU A 5 4.24 -8.17 -11.55
C GLU A 5 2.73 -7.96 -11.72
N PRO A 6 1.93 -9.03 -11.56
CA PRO A 6 0.48 -8.94 -11.59
C PRO A 6 -0.10 -8.69 -10.19
N VAL A 7 -1.23 -7.99 -10.15
CA VAL A 7 -2.11 -7.94 -8.99
C VAL A 7 -3.56 -7.93 -9.45
N ARG A 8 -4.41 -8.73 -8.81
CA ARG A 8 -5.85 -8.76 -9.05
C ARG A 8 -6.53 -7.95 -7.96
N ILE A 9 -7.26 -6.92 -8.34
CA ILE A 9 -7.92 -6.01 -7.39
C ILE A 9 -9.39 -5.94 -7.77
N ASP A 10 -10.28 -6.26 -6.83
CA ASP A 10 -11.73 -6.35 -7.03
C ASP A 10 -12.12 -7.20 -8.26
N GLY A 11 -11.37 -8.28 -8.48
CA GLY A 11 -11.55 -9.18 -9.63
C GLY A 11 -10.91 -8.68 -10.94
N GLN A 12 -10.46 -7.44 -11.03
CA GLN A 12 -9.74 -6.92 -12.20
C GLN A 12 -8.25 -7.22 -12.12
N GLN A 13 -7.68 -7.73 -13.22
CA GLN A 13 -6.25 -7.93 -13.34
C GLN A 13 -5.54 -6.60 -13.67
N TYR A 14 -4.47 -6.30 -12.93
CA TYR A 14 -3.54 -5.22 -13.19
C TYR A 14 -2.12 -5.75 -13.29
N PHE A 15 -1.24 -4.93 -13.87
CA PHE A 15 0.20 -5.14 -13.99
C PHE A 15 0.93 -3.89 -13.52
N PHE A 16 2.10 -4.06 -12.90
CA PHE A 16 2.99 -2.97 -12.51
C PHE A 16 4.44 -3.42 -12.59
N GLY A 17 5.35 -2.48 -12.82
CA GLY A 17 6.78 -2.75 -12.76
C GLY A 17 7.32 -2.58 -11.34
N TYR A 18 8.21 -3.47 -10.94
CA TYR A 18 8.72 -3.56 -9.58
C TYR A 18 10.23 -3.83 -9.55
N SER A 19 10.99 -3.10 -8.73
CA SER A 19 12.44 -3.28 -8.57
C SER A 19 12.77 -4.11 -7.33
N PHE A 20 13.05 -5.40 -7.51
CA PHE A 20 13.51 -6.27 -6.40
C PHE A 20 14.78 -5.78 -5.72
N ARG A 21 15.66 -5.10 -6.47
CA ARG A 21 16.92 -4.58 -5.92
C ARG A 21 16.71 -3.34 -5.02
N MET A 22 15.74 -2.50 -5.38
CA MET A 22 15.51 -1.24 -4.67
C MET A 22 14.34 -1.34 -3.71
N ASP A 23 13.62 -2.46 -3.72
CA ASP A 23 12.36 -2.66 -3.02
C ASP A 23 11.38 -1.51 -3.36
N GLN A 24 11.03 -1.33 -4.64
CA GLN A 24 10.26 -0.16 -5.11
C GLN A 24 9.33 -0.44 -6.30
N VAL A 25 8.17 0.20 -6.31
CA VAL A 25 7.30 0.30 -7.49
C VAL A 25 7.92 1.28 -8.50
N LEU A 26 7.93 0.86 -9.77
CA LEU A 26 8.57 1.56 -10.88
C LEU A 26 7.60 2.13 -11.92
N THR A 27 6.31 1.81 -11.84
CA THR A 27 5.34 2.19 -12.88
C THR A 27 3.96 2.52 -12.32
N PRO A 28 3.09 3.17 -13.13
CA PRO A 28 1.65 3.13 -12.92
C PRO A 28 1.09 1.70 -12.97
N LEU A 29 -0.17 1.54 -12.57
CA LEU A 29 -0.95 0.34 -12.84
C LEU A 29 -1.38 0.30 -14.30
N PHE A 30 -1.28 -0.88 -14.91
CA PHE A 30 -1.75 -1.13 -16.27
C PHE A 30 -2.83 -2.20 -16.24
N ALA A 31 -3.90 -2.02 -17.02
CA ALA A 31 -4.99 -2.99 -17.10
C ALA A 31 -4.65 -4.24 -17.93
N ASP A 32 -3.54 -4.21 -18.68
CA ASP A 32 -3.12 -5.28 -19.56
C ASP A 32 -1.59 -5.37 -19.69
N ALA A 33 -1.11 -6.58 -20.03
CA ALA A 33 0.31 -6.88 -20.14
C ALA A 33 0.99 -6.19 -21.33
N GLU A 34 0.26 -5.85 -22.40
CA GLU A 34 0.81 -5.20 -23.58
C GLU A 34 1.21 -3.75 -23.28
N SER A 35 0.37 -3.05 -22.54
CA SER A 35 0.59 -1.69 -22.04
C SER A 35 1.77 -1.66 -21.06
N ALA A 36 1.82 -2.61 -20.11
CA ALA A 36 2.94 -2.74 -19.18
C ALA A 36 4.27 -3.03 -19.92
N ALA A 37 4.26 -3.95 -20.89
CA ALA A 37 5.43 -4.30 -21.68
C ALA A 37 5.92 -3.13 -22.54
N ALA A 38 5.02 -2.37 -23.17
CA ALA A 38 5.38 -1.19 -23.95
C ALA A 38 6.06 -0.11 -23.08
N TYR A 39 5.53 0.12 -21.88
CA TYR A 39 6.16 1.03 -20.91
C TYR A 39 7.54 0.51 -20.50
N ALA A 40 7.65 -0.78 -20.19
CA ALA A 40 8.88 -1.42 -19.75
C ALA A 40 10.00 -1.34 -20.79
N THR A 41 9.71 -1.52 -22.09
CA THR A 41 10.70 -1.35 -23.18
C THR A 41 11.34 0.05 -23.16
N THR A 42 10.57 1.06 -22.80
CA THR A 42 11.01 2.46 -22.85
C THR A 42 11.71 2.89 -21.56
N HIS A 43 11.28 2.37 -20.41
CA HIS A 43 11.65 2.92 -19.10
C HIS A 43 12.38 1.94 -18.18
N LEU A 44 12.40 0.64 -18.47
CA LEU A 44 13.00 -0.38 -17.62
C LEU A 44 14.23 -1.03 -18.26
N ALA A 45 15.09 -1.59 -17.42
CA ALA A 45 16.28 -2.33 -17.81
C ALA A 45 16.56 -3.49 -16.85
N GLN A 46 17.18 -4.55 -17.40
CA GLN A 46 17.73 -5.68 -16.66
C GLN A 46 19.25 -5.49 -16.46
N LEU A 47 19.89 -6.41 -15.72
CA LEU A 47 21.34 -6.36 -15.49
C LEU A 47 22.15 -6.44 -16.79
N ASP A 48 21.65 -7.21 -17.74
CA ASP A 48 22.26 -7.41 -19.06
C ASP A 48 21.76 -6.38 -20.10
N GLY A 49 21.09 -5.31 -19.64
CA GLY A 49 20.74 -4.15 -20.43
C GLY A 49 19.24 -4.02 -20.74
N ARG A 50 18.95 -3.24 -21.77
CA ARG A 50 17.57 -2.98 -22.21
C ARG A 50 16.99 -4.22 -22.89
N LYS A 51 15.69 -4.41 -22.70
CA LYS A 51 14.95 -5.52 -23.28
C LYS A 51 13.89 -5.00 -24.23
N ASP A 52 13.58 -5.79 -25.26
CA ASP A 52 12.53 -5.48 -26.20
C ASP A 52 11.14 -5.75 -25.61
N LYS A 53 10.10 -5.41 -26.37
CA LYS A 53 8.72 -5.61 -25.94
C LYS A 53 8.37 -7.09 -25.79
N ALA A 54 8.92 -7.96 -26.65
CA ALA A 54 8.61 -9.39 -26.64
C ALA A 54 9.09 -10.06 -25.35
N PHE A 55 10.29 -9.69 -24.88
CA PHE A 55 10.81 -10.10 -23.59
C PHE A 55 9.88 -9.69 -22.44
N TRP A 56 9.51 -8.41 -22.37
CA TRP A 56 8.67 -7.91 -21.27
C TRP A 56 7.27 -8.51 -21.29
N LEU A 57 6.70 -8.72 -22.47
CA LEU A 57 5.39 -9.35 -22.61
C LEU A 57 5.43 -10.83 -22.21
N ALA A 58 6.50 -11.56 -22.56
CA ALA A 58 6.70 -12.93 -22.10
C ALA A 58 6.81 -12.99 -20.58
N GLN A 59 7.63 -12.11 -19.99
CA GLN A 59 7.80 -12.04 -18.54
C GLN A 59 6.49 -11.66 -17.81
N ALA A 60 5.72 -10.69 -18.32
CA ALA A 60 4.43 -10.33 -17.74
C ALA A 60 3.38 -11.45 -17.81
N ARG A 61 3.48 -12.34 -18.80
CA ARG A 61 2.60 -13.52 -18.91
C ARG A 61 3.04 -14.63 -17.98
N GLU A 62 4.34 -14.87 -17.89
CA GLU A 62 4.92 -15.87 -16.97
C GLU A 62 4.58 -15.54 -15.51
N THR A 63 4.65 -14.27 -15.12
CA THR A 63 4.33 -13.87 -13.73
C THR A 63 2.85 -14.03 -13.37
N LEU A 64 1.93 -14.22 -14.34
CA LEU A 64 0.54 -14.57 -14.03
C LEU A 64 0.42 -15.97 -13.42
N ASP A 65 1.26 -16.90 -13.87
CA ASP A 65 1.27 -18.28 -13.40
C ASP A 65 2.17 -18.44 -12.16
N ASP A 66 3.26 -17.66 -12.10
CA ASP A 66 4.22 -17.67 -11.00
C ASP A 66 4.63 -16.23 -10.59
N PRO A 67 3.81 -15.53 -9.79
CA PRO A 67 4.12 -14.16 -9.38
C PRO A 67 5.31 -14.16 -8.43
N GLN A 68 6.33 -13.33 -8.70
CA GLN A 68 7.58 -13.36 -7.92
C GLN A 68 7.46 -12.60 -6.59
N LEU A 69 6.39 -11.82 -6.40
CA LEU A 69 6.01 -11.19 -5.13
C LEU A 69 4.95 -11.99 -4.35
N SER A 70 4.66 -13.24 -4.73
CA SER A 70 3.58 -14.07 -4.17
C SER A 70 3.88 -14.73 -2.82
N ASP A 71 5.12 -14.63 -2.31
CA ASP A 71 5.47 -15.09 -0.96
C ASP A 71 4.75 -14.30 0.15
N ARG A 72 4.14 -13.17 -0.23
CA ARG A 72 3.22 -12.38 0.59
C ARG A 72 1.80 -12.76 0.21
N ASP A 73 1.03 -13.30 1.16
CA ASP A 73 -0.38 -13.60 0.98
C ASP A 73 -1.12 -12.43 0.29
N GLY A 74 -1.56 -12.65 -0.95
CA GLY A 74 -2.51 -11.77 -1.62
C GLY A 74 -2.04 -11.10 -2.91
N THR A 75 -1.88 -11.86 -4.00
CA THR A 75 -1.99 -11.27 -5.35
C THR A 75 -3.44 -10.96 -5.73
N VAL A 76 -4.41 -11.37 -4.90
CA VAL A 76 -5.83 -11.08 -5.05
C VAL A 76 -6.29 -10.25 -3.87
N LEU A 77 -6.75 -9.03 -4.16
CA LEU A 77 -7.17 -8.03 -3.20
C LEU A 77 -8.65 -7.69 -3.42
N ASP A 78 -9.47 -7.82 -2.39
CA ASP A 78 -10.82 -7.26 -2.35
C ASP A 78 -10.78 -5.98 -1.52
N LEU A 79 -10.98 -4.84 -2.17
CA LEU A 79 -10.92 -3.52 -1.54
C LEU A 79 -12.31 -2.98 -1.23
N SER A 80 -13.38 -3.71 -1.54
CA SER A 80 -14.76 -3.23 -1.32
C SER A 80 -15.09 -3.03 0.16
N GLY A 81 -14.62 -3.94 1.03
CA GLY A 81 -14.69 -3.79 2.48
C GLY A 81 -13.82 -2.62 2.95
N PHE A 82 -12.54 -2.66 2.58
CA PHE A 82 -11.55 -1.65 2.94
C PHE A 82 -12.00 -0.22 2.60
N ARG A 83 -12.49 0.04 1.37
CA ARG A 83 -12.98 1.36 0.96
C ARG A 83 -14.16 1.83 1.82
N ARG A 84 -15.08 0.93 2.14
CA ARG A 84 -16.26 1.23 2.98
C ARG A 84 -15.85 1.59 4.40
N ASP A 85 -14.95 0.81 4.97
CA ASP A 85 -14.48 1.01 6.34
C ASP A 85 -13.61 2.26 6.46
N LEU A 86 -12.78 2.54 5.45
CA LEU A 86 -12.05 3.80 5.33
C LEU A 86 -12.98 5.01 5.22
N ALA A 87 -14.04 4.92 4.41
CA ALA A 87 -15.04 5.99 4.31
C ALA A 87 -15.76 6.20 5.65
N SER A 88 -16.12 5.13 6.35
CA SER A 88 -16.71 5.19 7.69
C SER A 88 -15.78 5.89 8.68
N LEU A 89 -14.50 5.50 8.71
CA LEU A 89 -13.48 6.07 9.59
C LEU A 89 -13.25 7.56 9.32
N ARG A 90 -13.25 7.98 8.04
CA ARG A 90 -13.13 9.40 7.67
C ARG A 90 -14.38 10.21 8.01
N SER A 91 -15.57 9.60 7.98
CA SER A 91 -16.84 10.29 8.26
C SER A 91 -17.12 10.51 9.75
N ASP A 92 -16.61 9.62 10.61
CA ASP A 92 -16.71 9.76 12.07
C ASP A 92 -15.31 9.76 12.69
N PRO A 93 -14.66 10.94 12.81
CA PRO A 93 -13.34 11.03 13.39
C PRO A 93 -13.33 10.65 14.88
N ARG A 94 -14.49 10.54 15.54
CA ARG A 94 -14.57 10.16 16.97
C ARG A 94 -14.85 8.68 17.08
N THR A 95 -13.85 7.88 16.74
CA THR A 95 -13.91 6.44 16.98
C THR A 95 -13.87 6.16 18.48
N LEU A 96 -14.96 5.63 19.04
CA LEU A 96 -15.09 5.25 20.46
C LEU A 96 -15.00 3.74 20.72
N ARG A 97 -14.89 2.93 19.66
CA ARG A 97 -14.90 1.46 19.73
C ARG A 97 -14.03 0.86 18.61
N ALA A 98 -13.73 -0.43 18.72
CA ALA A 98 -13.08 -1.17 17.65
C ALA A 98 -13.90 -1.13 16.35
N LEU A 99 -13.19 -1.08 15.23
CA LEU A 99 -13.64 -1.15 13.85
C LEU A 99 -12.95 -2.34 13.16
N PRO A 100 -13.46 -3.57 13.32
CA PRO A 100 -12.84 -4.77 12.77
C PRO A 100 -12.70 -4.78 11.24
N GLY A 101 -13.45 -3.95 10.52
CA GLY A 101 -13.40 -3.85 9.05
C GLY A 101 -12.24 -3.02 8.49
N VAL A 102 -11.53 -2.25 9.31
CA VAL A 102 -10.47 -1.31 8.84
C VAL A 102 -9.15 -2.03 8.47
N ASP A 103 -9.15 -3.36 8.44
CA ASP A 103 -7.98 -4.17 8.09
C ASP A 103 -7.66 -4.03 6.59
N ALA A 104 -6.63 -3.26 6.28
CA ALA A 104 -6.12 -3.16 4.91
C ALA A 104 -5.33 -4.44 4.58
N PRO A 105 -5.48 -5.00 3.37
CA PRO A 105 -4.65 -6.13 2.98
C PRO A 105 -3.16 -5.80 3.10
N ALA A 106 -2.39 -6.62 3.81
CA ALA A 106 -0.97 -6.37 4.07
C ALA A 106 -0.17 -6.15 2.78
N TYR A 107 -0.50 -6.90 1.72
CA TYR A 107 0.12 -6.72 0.41
C TYR A 107 -0.20 -5.36 -0.23
N LEU A 108 -1.41 -4.83 -0.06
CA LEU A 108 -1.74 -3.48 -0.53
C LEU A 108 -0.88 -2.45 0.19
N ILE A 109 -0.78 -2.54 1.53
CA ILE A 109 0.02 -1.60 2.32
C ILE A 109 1.47 -1.62 1.87
N TYR A 110 2.05 -2.80 1.73
CA TYR A 110 3.40 -2.94 1.22
C TYR A 110 3.57 -2.26 -0.15
N LEU A 111 2.71 -2.54 -1.13
CA LEU A 111 2.83 -1.91 -2.45
C LEU A 111 2.68 -0.37 -2.38
N LEU A 112 1.81 0.13 -1.50
CA LEU A 112 1.65 1.57 -1.27
C LEU A 112 2.91 2.19 -0.66
N GLU A 113 3.56 1.52 0.30
CA GLU A 113 4.84 1.95 0.88
C GLU A 113 5.95 1.97 -0.18
N MET A 114 6.04 0.93 -1.02
CA MET A 114 7.03 0.83 -2.09
C MET A 114 6.78 1.83 -3.23
N ASN A 115 5.57 2.38 -3.31
CA ASN A 115 5.17 3.45 -4.23
C ASN A 115 5.20 4.84 -3.55
N CYS A 116 5.47 4.94 -2.25
CA CYS A 116 5.44 6.20 -1.51
C CYS A 116 6.75 6.98 -1.67
N LYS A 117 6.65 8.27 -2.01
CA LYS A 117 7.71 9.26 -1.86
C LYS A 117 7.57 9.89 -0.48
N TRP A 118 8.02 9.15 0.53
CA TRP A 118 7.95 9.58 1.93
C TRP A 118 8.36 11.04 2.09
N PRO A 119 7.50 11.89 2.66
CA PRO A 119 7.83 13.29 2.89
C PRO A 119 8.98 13.41 3.90
N ASP A 120 9.87 14.38 3.68
CA ASP A 120 10.92 14.73 4.64
C ASP A 120 10.37 15.51 5.85
N GLU A 121 9.11 15.96 5.79
CA GLU A 121 8.48 16.70 6.87
C GLU A 121 8.18 15.82 8.09
N PRO A 122 8.35 16.36 9.32
CA PRO A 122 7.99 15.63 10.52
C PRO A 122 6.48 15.39 10.61
N GLN A 123 6.09 14.35 11.35
CA GLN A 123 4.69 14.05 11.57
C GLN A 123 4.00 15.21 12.32
N PRO A 124 2.71 15.47 12.06
CA PRO A 124 1.98 16.50 12.79
C PRO A 124 2.00 16.21 14.29
N ALA A 125 2.20 17.24 15.13
CA ALA A 125 2.33 17.08 16.59
C ALA A 125 1.18 16.28 17.24
N ARG A 126 -0.04 16.38 16.69
CA ARG A 126 -1.21 15.59 17.13
C ARG A 126 -1.01 14.08 16.93
N VAL A 127 -0.40 13.69 15.81
CA VAL A 127 -0.13 12.29 15.45
C VAL A 127 1.02 11.77 16.31
N THR A 128 2.09 12.54 16.48
CA THR A 128 3.20 12.23 17.38
C THR A 128 2.71 12.00 18.83
N ALA A 129 1.80 12.85 19.31
CA ALA A 129 1.22 12.71 20.64
C ALA A 129 0.33 11.46 20.77
N ALA A 130 -0.43 11.12 19.72
CA ALA A 130 -1.23 9.91 19.66
C ALA A 130 -0.36 8.64 19.65
N ALA A 131 0.65 8.58 18.77
CA ALA A 131 1.63 7.50 18.70
C ALA A 131 2.32 7.25 20.05
N ARG A 132 2.74 8.32 20.74
CA ARG A 132 3.32 8.22 22.08
C ARG A 132 2.34 7.64 23.12
N ARG A 133 1.06 8.02 23.08
CA ARG A 133 0.04 7.45 24.00
C ARG A 133 -0.18 5.96 23.73
N LEU A 134 -0.13 5.57 22.46
CA LEU A 134 -0.22 4.18 22.00
C LEU A 134 1.06 3.36 22.28
N GLY A 135 2.15 4.01 22.71
CA GLY A 135 3.42 3.34 22.97
C GLY A 135 4.17 2.89 21.71
N LEU A 136 3.91 3.54 20.58
CA LEU A 136 4.61 3.25 19.32
C LEU A 136 6.04 3.78 19.35
N ASP A 137 6.93 3.11 18.62
CA ASP A 137 8.31 3.55 18.44
C ASP A 137 8.34 4.91 17.73
N MET A 138 9.03 5.88 18.31
CA MET A 138 9.09 7.23 17.76
C MET A 138 10.24 7.42 16.77
N ASP A 139 11.23 6.52 16.81
CA ASP A 139 12.42 6.56 15.96
C ASP A 139 12.20 5.77 14.65
N ASP A 140 11.24 4.84 14.64
CA ASP A 140 10.82 4.09 13.47
C ASP A 140 9.29 4.10 13.31
N THR A 141 8.82 4.68 12.21
CA THR A 141 7.39 4.77 11.90
C THR A 141 6.86 3.59 11.09
N SER A 142 7.71 2.70 10.59
CA SER A 142 7.33 1.60 9.69
C SER A 142 6.19 0.72 10.24
N GLY A 143 6.18 0.43 11.55
CA GLY A 143 5.13 -0.36 12.20
C GLY A 143 3.84 0.40 12.56
N TRP A 144 3.78 1.72 12.38
CA TRP A 144 2.68 2.52 12.95
C TRP A 144 1.31 2.15 12.40
N LEU A 145 1.22 1.91 11.10
CA LEU A 145 -0.05 1.54 10.47
C LEU A 145 -0.53 0.17 10.95
N GLU A 146 0.37 -0.81 11.05
CA GLU A 146 0.09 -2.15 11.53
C GLU A 146 -0.41 -2.12 12.98
N TYR A 147 0.33 -1.51 13.90
CA TYR A 147 -0.08 -1.43 15.30
C TYR A 147 -1.38 -0.63 15.48
N ALA A 148 -1.55 0.48 14.74
CA ALA A 148 -2.81 1.21 14.76
C ALA A 148 -3.98 0.34 14.28
N THR A 149 -3.75 -0.52 13.28
CA THR A 149 -4.74 -1.51 12.81
C THR A 149 -5.05 -2.55 13.88
N TYR A 150 -4.06 -3.05 14.62
CA TYR A 150 -4.30 -4.00 15.71
C TYR A 150 -5.19 -3.43 16.81
N TYR A 151 -4.97 -2.17 17.17
CA TYR A 151 -5.81 -1.46 18.11
C TYR A 151 -7.22 -1.21 17.56
N LEU A 152 -7.33 -0.71 16.32
CA LEU A 152 -8.63 -0.45 15.70
C LEU A 152 -9.45 -1.72 15.53
N THR A 153 -8.84 -2.84 15.16
CA THR A 153 -9.56 -4.10 14.96
C THR A 153 -9.85 -4.87 16.25
N GLY A 154 -9.26 -4.43 17.38
CA GLY A 154 -9.37 -5.11 18.66
C GLY A 154 -8.52 -6.38 18.76
N ARG A 155 -7.57 -6.60 17.84
CA ARG A 155 -6.53 -7.64 17.95
C ARG A 155 -5.64 -7.38 19.16
N GLU A 156 -5.41 -6.10 19.49
CA GLU A 156 -4.74 -5.68 20.71
C GLU A 156 -5.59 -4.72 21.54
N ALA A 157 -5.38 -4.75 22.86
CA ALA A 157 -6.06 -3.85 23.77
C ALA A 157 -5.42 -2.45 23.72
N ILE A 158 -6.25 -1.41 23.62
CA ILE A 158 -5.81 -0.01 23.69
C ILE A 158 -5.06 0.24 25.02
N PRO A 159 -3.85 0.82 25.00
CA PRO A 159 -3.14 1.19 26.22
C PRO A 159 -3.96 2.12 27.12
N ARG A 160 -3.80 2.00 28.45
CA ARG A 160 -4.63 2.74 29.45
C ARG A 160 -4.67 4.27 29.28
N ARG A 161 -3.66 4.85 28.63
CA ARG A 161 -3.55 6.31 28.40
C ARG A 161 -3.94 6.72 26.98
N ALA A 162 -4.34 5.77 26.14
CA ALA A 162 -4.72 5.98 24.75
C ALA A 162 -6.21 5.74 24.55
N SER A 163 -6.68 6.03 23.34
CA SER A 163 -8.05 5.88 22.89
C SER A 163 -8.09 5.32 21.47
N PHE A 164 -9.25 4.80 21.04
CA PHE A 164 -9.44 4.44 19.63
C PHE A 164 -9.26 5.63 18.69
N ASN A 165 -9.52 6.86 19.15
CA ASN A 165 -9.24 8.08 18.40
C ASN A 165 -7.73 8.31 18.19
N ASP A 166 -6.89 7.91 19.14
CA ASP A 166 -5.44 7.95 18.95
C ASP A 166 -5.02 6.98 17.85
N ALA A 167 -5.53 5.74 17.87
CA ALA A 167 -5.27 4.74 16.85
C ALA A 167 -5.78 5.19 15.47
N ALA A 168 -7.00 5.71 15.40
CA ALA A 168 -7.57 6.29 14.17
C ALA A 168 -6.73 7.44 13.63
N SER A 169 -6.22 8.31 14.51
CA SER A 169 -5.38 9.46 14.10
C SER A 169 -4.06 9.01 13.48
N VAL A 170 -3.40 8.00 14.06
CA VAL A 170 -2.16 7.44 13.52
C VAL A 170 -2.44 6.71 12.20
N TYR A 171 -3.46 5.85 12.18
CA TYR A 171 -3.86 5.09 11.01
C TYR A 171 -4.17 6.00 9.81
N LEU A 172 -5.06 6.98 9.99
CA LEU A 172 -5.48 7.87 8.91
C LEU A 172 -4.32 8.73 8.41
N TRP A 173 -3.50 9.26 9.31
CA TRP A 173 -2.33 10.03 8.90
C TRP A 173 -1.39 9.20 8.04
N TYR A 174 -1.04 7.99 8.50
CA TYR A 174 -0.11 7.12 7.78
C TYR A 174 -0.66 6.72 6.42
N LEU A 175 -1.92 6.26 6.38
CA LEU A 175 -2.58 5.88 5.14
C LEU A 175 -2.73 7.07 4.19
N ASP A 176 -3.11 8.25 4.68
CA ASP A 176 -3.19 9.45 3.84
C ASP A 176 -1.81 9.84 3.29
N THR A 177 -0.73 9.69 4.07
CA THR A 177 0.64 9.88 3.56
C THR A 177 0.93 8.92 2.41
N LEU A 178 0.62 7.62 2.56
CA LEU A 178 0.78 6.62 1.50
C LEU A 178 -0.04 6.93 0.24
N LEU A 179 -1.25 7.48 0.39
CA LEU A 179 -2.15 7.77 -0.73
C LEU A 179 -1.86 9.12 -1.41
N VAL A 180 -1.31 10.08 -0.67
CA VAL A 180 -1.01 11.44 -1.18
C VAL A 180 0.35 11.49 -1.86
N HIS A 181 1.35 10.85 -1.28
CA HIS A 181 2.74 10.98 -1.70
C HIS A 181 3.17 9.90 -2.69
N GLN A 182 2.26 9.39 -3.52
CA GLN A 182 2.58 8.31 -4.44
C GLN A 182 3.50 8.79 -5.58
N ARG A 183 4.46 7.94 -5.97
CA ARG A 183 5.25 8.13 -7.20
C ARG A 183 4.36 7.99 -8.42
N TYR A 184 3.42 7.04 -8.39
CA TYR A 184 2.38 6.85 -9.40
C TYR A 184 1.03 6.79 -8.70
N ASP A 185 0.06 7.60 -9.16
CA ASP A 185 -1.24 7.77 -8.51
C ASP A 185 -2.16 6.54 -8.65
N TRP A 186 -1.80 5.46 -7.97
CA TRP A 186 -2.62 4.25 -7.83
C TRP A 186 -3.88 4.55 -7.04
N SER A 187 -3.84 5.53 -6.12
CA SER A 187 -4.97 5.85 -5.25
C SER A 187 -6.22 6.27 -6.03
N LYS A 188 -6.04 7.00 -7.13
CA LYS A 188 -7.11 7.36 -8.06
C LYS A 188 -7.66 6.15 -8.81
N GLU A 189 -6.77 5.34 -9.40
CA GLU A 189 -7.16 4.13 -10.16
C GLU A 189 -7.89 3.11 -9.29
N LEU A 190 -7.47 3.00 -8.03
CA LEU A 190 -8.05 2.07 -7.05
C LEU A 190 -9.21 2.68 -6.26
N GLY A 191 -9.65 3.91 -6.53
CA GLY A 191 -10.77 4.54 -5.83
C GLY A 191 -10.56 4.67 -4.31
N LEU A 192 -9.30 4.86 -3.87
CA LEU A 192 -8.93 5.06 -2.46
C LEU A 192 -8.98 6.54 -2.04
N ARG A 193 -9.01 7.44 -3.02
CA ARG A 193 -9.23 8.88 -2.85
C ARG A 193 -10.44 9.31 -3.70
N SER A 194 -11.31 10.09 -3.09
CA SER A 194 -12.46 10.77 -3.71
C SER A 194 -12.06 12.15 -4.22
#